data_AF-A0AAE0ADY6-F1
#
_entry.id   AF-A0AAE0ADY6-F1
#
_cell.length_a   1.000
_cell.length_b   1.000
_cell.length_c   1.000
_cell.angle_alpha   90.00
_cell.angle_beta   90.00
_cell.angle_gamma   90.00
#
_symmetry.space_group_name_H-M   'P 1'
#
loop_
_entity.id
_entity.type
_entity.pdbx_description
1 polymer ?
#
loop_
_entity_poly.entity_id
_entity_poly.type
_entity_poly.pdbx_seq_one_letter_code
_entity_poly.pdbx_strand_id
1 'polypeptide(L)'
;MVNESLGTICNAHVVHADRSEYGALDENCILLAQLAATAVDFPKTGKLVNMPFHLKPKLYPDFMGKAEYQSYKSSKILGRLYRHIKDVYDEEVLPRLRLILIPVKFSMIQILRSLDLLISLLMHGIKNVLTMAS
;
A
#
# COMPACT_ATOMS: atom_id res chain seq x y z
N MET A 1 -18.49 9.29 5.98
CA MET A 1 -17.25 10.00 6.36
C MET A 1 -16.10 9.03 6.17
N VAL A 2 -15.39 9.14 5.04
CA VAL A 2 -14.29 8.23 4.72
C VAL A 2 -13.10 8.64 5.57
N ASN A 3 -12.53 7.70 6.30
CA ASN A 3 -11.40 7.94 7.18
C ASN A 3 -10.19 8.43 6.35
N GLU A 4 -9.93 9.75 6.35
CA GLU A 4 -8.79 10.35 5.62
C GLU A 4 -7.46 9.70 5.99
N SER A 5 -7.34 9.14 7.21
CA SER A 5 -6.14 8.44 7.64
C SER A 5 -5.88 7.13 6.88
N LEU A 6 -6.92 6.38 6.47
CA LEU A 6 -6.76 5.08 5.80
C LEU A 6 -6.02 5.24 4.47
N GLY A 7 -6.44 6.23 3.67
CA GLY A 7 -5.79 6.50 2.38
C GLY A 7 -4.32 6.89 2.55
N THR A 8 -4.00 7.72 3.54
CA THR A 8 -2.62 8.11 3.85
C THR A 8 -1.78 6.94 4.34
N ILE A 9 -2.33 6.10 5.23
CA ILE A 9 -1.66 4.90 5.75
C ILE A 9 -1.35 3.91 4.62
N CYS A 10 -2.33 3.62 3.75
CA CYS A 10 -2.14 2.71 2.63
C CYS A 10 -1.09 3.22 1.64
N ASN A 11 -1.11 4.52 1.33
CA ASN A 11 -0.09 5.12 0.46
C ASN A 11 1.30 5.02 1.09
N ALA A 12 1.42 5.26 2.39
CA ALA A 12 2.69 5.09 3.09
C ALA A 12 3.17 3.64 3.04
N HIS A 13 2.28 2.67 3.21
CA HIS A 13 2.62 1.24 3.14
C HIS A 13 3.25 0.89 1.80
N VAL A 14 2.68 1.36 0.68
CA VAL A 14 3.25 1.17 -0.66
C VAL A 14 4.67 1.74 -0.75
N VAL A 15 4.87 2.96 -0.25
CA VAL A 15 6.18 3.61 -0.32
C VAL A 15 7.23 2.87 0.53
N HIS A 16 6.88 2.46 1.74
CA HIS A 16 7.78 1.70 2.62
C HIS A 16 8.08 0.32 2.05
N ALA A 17 7.07 -0.37 1.52
CA ALA A 17 7.25 -1.67 0.89
C ALA A 17 8.11 -1.57 -0.38
N ASP A 18 8.00 -0.48 -1.16
CA ASP A 18 8.84 -0.29 -2.32
C ASP A 18 10.30 0.00 -1.93
N ARG A 19 10.54 0.72 -0.83
CA ARG A 19 11.90 1.04 -0.36
C ARG A 19 12.61 -0.09 0.36
N SER A 20 11.88 -0.92 1.11
CA SER A 20 12.49 -1.95 1.93
C SER A 20 12.93 -3.15 1.11
N GLU A 21 14.12 -3.69 1.35
CA GLU A 21 14.53 -4.99 0.77
C GLU A 21 13.62 -6.14 1.21
N TYR A 22 13.00 -6.02 2.40
CA TYR A 22 12.03 -6.98 2.93
C TYR A 22 10.61 -6.76 2.38
N GLY A 23 10.40 -5.73 1.57
CA GLY A 23 9.10 -5.45 0.96
C GLY A 23 8.02 -5.21 2.01
N ALA A 24 6.87 -5.87 1.84
CA ALA A 24 5.74 -5.78 2.78
C ALA A 24 6.01 -6.45 4.14
N LEU A 25 7.10 -7.21 4.29
CA LEU A 25 7.51 -7.82 5.56
C LEU A 25 8.35 -6.88 6.43
N ASP A 26 8.65 -5.67 5.95
CA ASP A 26 9.27 -4.63 6.76
C ASP A 26 8.40 -4.30 7.99
N GLU A 27 9.04 -4.06 9.13
CA GLU A 27 8.33 -3.74 10.39
C GLU A 27 7.41 -2.52 10.24
N ASN A 28 7.83 -1.52 9.45
CA ASN A 28 7.01 -0.34 9.17
C ASN A 28 5.78 -0.69 8.34
N CYS A 29 5.92 -1.63 7.38
CA CYS A 29 4.80 -2.12 6.59
C CYS A 29 3.81 -2.90 7.46
N ILE A 30 4.31 -3.77 8.34
CA ILE A 30 3.46 -4.52 9.30
C ILE A 30 2.66 -3.55 10.18
N LEU A 31 3.32 -2.53 10.74
CA LEU A 31 2.65 -1.50 11.54
C LEU A 31 1.59 -0.74 10.74
N LEU A 32 1.90 -0.33 9.51
CA LEU A 32 0.94 0.35 8.63
C LEU A 32 -0.25 -0.54 8.27
N ALA A 33 -0.03 -1.84 8.08
CA ALA A 33 -1.09 -2.81 7.83
C ALA A 33 -2.02 -2.95 9.05
N GLN A 34 -1.47 -2.99 10.27
CA GLN A 34 -2.27 -3.01 11.51
C GLN A 34 -3.11 -1.74 11.69
N LEU A 35 -2.53 -0.58 11.39
CA LEU A 35 -3.25 0.70 11.43
C LEU A 35 -4.35 0.76 10.38
N ALA A 36 -4.09 0.27 9.17
CA ALA A 36 -5.09 0.19 8.10
C ALA A 36 -6.25 -0.74 8.47
N ALA A 37 -5.97 -1.91 9.06
CA ALA A 37 -7.01 -2.82 9.55
C ALA A 37 -7.90 -2.14 10.60
N THR A 38 -7.28 -1.45 11.57
CA THR A 38 -8.03 -0.71 12.60
C THR A 38 -8.88 0.42 11.97
N ALA A 39 -8.35 1.13 10.97
CA ALA A 39 -9.08 2.18 10.26
C ALA A 39 -10.31 1.65 9.52
N VAL A 40 -10.23 0.45 8.94
CA VAL A 40 -11.35 -0.22 8.24
C VAL A 40 -12.43 -0.64 9.23
N ASP A 41 -12.05 -1.13 10.41
CA ASP A 41 -12.96 -1.53 11.48
C ASP A 41 -13.53 -0.35 12.30
N PHE A 42 -13.21 0.90 11.96
CA PHE A 42 -13.76 2.09 12.62
C PHE A 42 -15.31 2.07 12.72
N PRO A 43 -16.09 1.71 11.68
CA PRO A 43 -17.55 1.68 11.79
C PRO A 43 -18.06 0.68 12.85
N LYS A 44 -17.28 -0.36 13.16
CA LYS A 44 -17.63 -1.38 14.17
C LYS A 44 -17.13 -1.01 15.57
N THR A 45 -15.93 -0.43 15.65
CA THR A 45 -15.19 -0.26 16.91
C THR A 45 -15.17 1.17 17.44
N GLY A 46 -15.47 2.16 16.59
CA GLY A 46 -15.30 3.59 16.90
C GLY A 46 -13.85 4.03 17.09
N LYS A 47 -12.86 3.15 16.89
CA LYS A 47 -11.44 3.47 17.13
C LYS A 47 -10.85 4.28 15.99
N LEU A 48 -10.54 5.54 16.25
CA LEU A 48 -9.79 6.39 15.34
C LEU A 48 -8.31 6.01 15.34
N VAL A 49 -7.70 6.06 14.16
CA VAL A 49 -6.26 5.92 14.00
C VAL A 49 -5.70 7.09 13.23
N ASN A 50 -4.47 7.47 13.57
CA ASN A 50 -3.75 8.57 12.95
C ASN A 50 -2.46 8.04 12.34
N MET A 51 -2.03 8.68 11.26
CA MET A 51 -0.78 8.35 10.59
C MET A 51 0.42 8.75 11.48
N PRO A 52 1.33 7.82 11.84
CA PRO A 52 2.54 8.16 12.58
C PRO A 52 3.44 9.09 11.76
N PHE A 53 3.94 10.15 12.38
CA PHE A 53 4.74 11.17 11.69
C PHE A 53 6.01 10.58 11.04
N HIS A 54 6.70 9.68 11.74
CA HIS A 54 7.93 9.04 11.25
C HIS A 54 7.69 8.12 10.04
N LEU A 55 6.45 7.66 9.83
CA LEU A 55 6.09 6.83 8.68
C LEU A 55 5.59 7.64 7.49
N LYS A 56 5.45 8.96 7.62
CA LYS A 56 4.96 9.82 6.53
C LYS A 56 6.02 9.94 5.43
N PRO A 57 5.77 9.45 4.20
CA PRO A 57 6.79 9.52 3.16
C PRO A 57 7.03 10.95 2.67
N LYS A 58 8.32 11.28 2.47
CA LYS A 58 8.74 12.57 1.89
C LYS A 58 8.81 12.53 0.35
N LEU A 59 9.22 11.39 -0.20
CA LEU A 59 9.24 11.09 -1.63
C LEU A 59 8.44 9.81 -1.90
N TYR A 60 7.88 9.70 -3.11
CA TYR A 60 7.02 8.60 -3.55
C TYR A 60 7.62 7.89 -4.76
N PRO A 61 7.37 6.59 -4.96
CA PRO A 61 7.84 5.93 -6.16
C PRO A 61 7.14 6.53 -7.40
N ASP A 62 7.88 6.60 -8.50
CA ASP A 62 7.46 7.13 -9.81
C ASP A 62 6.09 6.61 -10.28
N PHE A 63 5.83 5.32 -10.07
CA PHE A 63 4.55 4.71 -10.44
C PHE A 63 3.33 5.24 -9.67
N MET A 64 3.50 6.01 -8.59
CA MET A 64 2.39 6.67 -7.87
C MET A 64 1.96 7.99 -8.51
N GLY A 65 2.64 8.46 -9.56
CA GLY A 65 2.22 9.62 -10.36
C GLY A 65 2.26 10.94 -9.60
N LYS A 66 3.25 11.13 -8.72
CA LYS A 66 3.55 12.43 -8.09
C LYS A 66 4.39 13.29 -9.03
N ALA A 67 4.52 14.57 -8.71
CA ALA A 67 5.44 15.46 -9.43
C ALA A 67 6.88 14.95 -9.30
N GLU A 68 7.73 15.24 -10.28
CA GLU A 68 9.11 14.71 -10.33
C GLU A 68 9.91 15.03 -9.07
N TYR A 69 9.81 16.26 -8.56
CA TYR A 69 10.49 16.69 -7.32
C TYR A 69 10.00 15.98 -6.05
N GLN A 70 8.85 15.30 -6.11
CA GLN A 70 8.30 14.48 -5.02
C GLN A 70 8.47 12.98 -5.28
N SER A 71 9.18 12.61 -6.33
CA SER A 71 9.23 11.23 -6.82
C SER A 71 10.65 10.66 -6.79
N TYR A 72 10.76 9.34 -6.70
CA TYR A 72 11.99 8.58 -6.93
C TYR A 72 11.70 7.44 -7.91
N LYS A 73 12.70 7.05 -8.70
CA LYS A 73 12.57 5.93 -9.65
C LYS A 73 12.60 4.60 -8.90
N SER A 74 11.48 3.88 -8.84
CA SER A 74 11.46 2.55 -8.20
C SER A 74 12.27 1.55 -9.02
N SER A 75 13.15 0.79 -8.37
CA SER A 75 13.93 -0.29 -8.99
C SER A 75 13.12 -1.60 -9.10
N LYS A 76 11.96 -1.70 -8.44
CA LYS A 76 11.15 -2.91 -8.34
C LYS A 76 10.24 -3.12 -9.54
N ILE A 77 9.58 -4.28 -9.56
CA ILE A 77 8.76 -4.71 -10.70
C ILE A 77 7.66 -3.69 -11.06
N LEU A 78 7.01 -3.06 -10.06
CA LEU A 78 5.98 -2.06 -10.30
C LEU A 78 6.53 -0.81 -11.00
N GLY A 79 7.68 -0.29 -10.56
CA GLY A 79 8.35 0.83 -11.22
C GLY A 79 8.81 0.50 -12.64
N ARG A 80 9.32 -0.71 -12.85
CA ARG A 80 9.71 -1.18 -14.19
C ARG A 80 8.51 -1.29 -15.13
N LEU A 81 7.43 -1.92 -14.67
CA LEU A 81 6.20 -2.07 -15.44
C LEU A 81 5.57 -0.71 -15.76
N TYR A 82 5.50 0.18 -14.77
CA TYR A 82 4.97 1.53 -14.96
C TYR A 82 5.69 2.28 -16.07
N ARG A 83 7.03 2.24 -16.10
CA ARG A 83 7.82 2.92 -17.14
C ARG A 83 7.64 2.27 -18.51
N HIS A 84 7.70 0.94 -18.61
CA HIS A 84 7.43 0.25 -19.89
C HIS A 84 6.05 0.57 -20.44
N ILE A 85 5.05 0.59 -19.57
CA ILE A 85 3.68 0.97 -19.91
C ILE A 85 3.69 2.43 -20.36
N LYS A 86 4.18 3.36 -19.54
CA LYS A 86 4.21 4.80 -19.84
C LYS A 86 4.87 5.12 -21.18
N ASP A 87 6.01 4.52 -21.49
CA ASP A 87 6.76 4.72 -22.74
C ASP A 87 5.92 4.30 -23.96
N VAL A 88 5.04 3.30 -23.82
CA VAL A 88 4.08 2.89 -24.87
C VAL A 88 2.91 3.90 -25.00
N TYR A 89 2.51 4.59 -23.92
CA TYR A 89 1.42 5.59 -23.97
C TYR A 89 1.85 6.97 -24.44
N ASP A 90 3.11 7.35 -24.24
CA ASP A 90 3.62 8.62 -24.76
C ASP A 90 3.70 8.59 -26.32
N GLU A 91 3.72 7.41 -26.93
CA GLU A 91 3.67 7.20 -28.39
C GLU A 91 2.24 7.03 -28.97
N GLU A 92 1.21 6.74 -28.16
CA GLU A 92 -0.18 6.61 -28.63
C GLU A 92 -1.20 7.27 -27.68
N VAL A 93 -1.79 8.38 -28.14
CA VAL A 93 -2.92 9.08 -27.50
C VAL A 93 -4.13 8.15 -27.41
N LEU A 94 -4.53 7.59 -26.24
CA LEU A 94 -5.96 7.34 -25.97
C LEU A 94 -6.37 7.14 -24.48
N PRO A 95 -7.61 7.54 -24.10
CA PRO A 95 -8.17 7.57 -22.74
C PRO A 95 -8.44 6.22 -22.08
N ARG A 96 -8.12 5.11 -22.76
CA ARG A 96 -8.47 3.74 -22.32
C ARG A 96 -7.66 3.29 -21.12
N LEU A 97 -6.47 3.86 -20.87
CA LEU A 97 -5.66 3.45 -19.72
C LEU A 97 -6.00 4.09 -18.38
N ARG A 98 -6.79 5.16 -18.37
CA ARG A 98 -7.43 5.57 -17.11
C ARG A 98 -8.21 4.39 -16.54
N LEU A 99 -8.91 3.62 -17.37
CA LEU A 99 -9.65 2.44 -16.96
C LEU A 99 -8.78 1.22 -16.58
N ILE A 100 -7.44 1.23 -16.74
CA ILE A 100 -6.55 0.16 -16.24
C ILE A 100 -5.74 0.63 -15.02
N LEU A 101 -5.28 1.88 -15.00
CA LEU A 101 -4.62 2.46 -13.81
C LEU A 101 -5.60 2.69 -12.64
N ILE A 102 -6.87 2.99 -12.94
CA ILE A 102 -7.94 3.03 -11.93
C ILE A 102 -8.12 1.64 -11.29
N PRO A 103 -8.27 0.51 -12.01
CA PRO A 103 -8.31 -0.80 -11.39
C PRO A 103 -7.00 -1.24 -10.76
N VAL A 104 -5.81 -0.70 -11.09
CA VAL A 104 -4.63 -0.97 -10.23
C VAL A 104 -4.75 -0.23 -8.89
N LYS A 105 -5.25 1.01 -8.88
CA LYS A 105 -5.57 1.75 -7.63
C LYS A 105 -6.72 1.10 -6.83
N PHE A 106 -7.76 0.61 -7.51
CA PHE A 106 -8.86 -0.15 -6.90
C PHE A 106 -8.44 -1.57 -6.53
N SER A 107 -7.51 -2.18 -7.26
CA SER A 107 -6.94 -3.48 -6.93
C SER A 107 -6.12 -3.36 -5.66
N MET A 108 -5.50 -2.23 -5.34
CA MET A 108 -4.91 -2.02 -4.01
C MET A 108 -5.97 -2.05 -2.88
N ILE A 109 -7.17 -1.50 -3.12
CA ILE A 109 -8.32 -1.60 -2.19
C ILE A 109 -8.86 -3.04 -2.15
N GLN A 110 -8.88 -3.76 -3.28
CA GLN A 110 -9.28 -5.17 -3.33
C GLN A 110 -8.22 -6.11 -2.76
N ILE A 111 -6.93 -5.80 -2.88
CA ILE A 111 -5.79 -6.51 -2.29
C ILE A 111 -5.82 -6.28 -0.78
N LEU A 112 -6.17 -5.08 -0.30
CA LEU A 112 -6.46 -4.84 1.12
C LEU A 112 -7.65 -5.67 1.61
N ARG A 113 -8.70 -5.86 0.79
CA ARG A 113 -9.80 -6.80 1.10
C ARG A 113 -9.39 -8.28 1.01
N SER A 114 -8.47 -8.65 0.11
CA SER A 114 -7.92 -10.01 0.03
C SER A 114 -6.89 -10.29 1.14
N LEU A 115 -6.28 -9.23 1.69
CA LEU A 115 -5.43 -9.26 2.87
C LEU A 115 -6.24 -9.43 4.17
N ASP A 116 -7.57 -9.22 4.19
CA ASP A 116 -8.40 -9.59 5.35
C ASP A 116 -8.26 -11.10 5.68
N LEU A 117 -8.17 -11.94 4.63
CA LEU A 117 -7.98 -13.38 4.76
C LEU A 117 -6.51 -13.73 5.08
N LEU A 118 -5.56 -13.08 4.39
CA LEU A 118 -4.13 -13.38 4.55
C LEU A 118 -3.57 -12.86 5.87
N ILE A 119 -3.98 -11.68 6.34
CA ILE A 119 -3.62 -11.15 7.67
C ILE A 119 -4.33 -11.96 8.74
N SER A 120 -5.59 -12.38 8.58
CA SER A 120 -6.23 -13.30 9.54
C SER A 120 -5.52 -14.66 9.62
N LEU A 121 -5.06 -15.21 8.49
CA LEU A 121 -4.31 -16.46 8.40
C LEU A 121 -2.88 -16.32 8.95
N LEU A 122 -2.19 -15.22 8.65
CA LEU A 122 -0.86 -14.92 9.19
C LEU A 122 -0.92 -14.64 10.69
N MET A 123 -1.92 -13.89 11.17
CA MET A 123 -2.11 -13.62 12.59
C MET A 123 -2.58 -14.86 13.38
N HIS A 124 -3.34 -15.78 12.75
CA HIS A 124 -3.62 -17.11 13.34
C HIS A 124 -2.36 -17.99 13.37
N GLY A 125 -1.56 -17.99 12.30
CA GLY A 125 -0.30 -18.72 12.25
C GLY A 125 0.71 -18.23 13.29
N ILE A 126 0.85 -16.92 13.45
CA ILE A 126 1.74 -16.30 14.44
C ILE A 126 1.27 -16.58 15.88
N LYS A 127 -0.04 -16.53 16.16
CA LYS A 127 -0.58 -16.92 17.47
C LYS A 127 -0.26 -18.37 17.81
N ASN A 128 -0.47 -19.31 16.88
CA ASN A 128 -0.17 -20.73 17.11
C ASN A 128 1.33 -20.98 17.36
N VAL A 129 2.22 -20.30 16.64
CA VAL A 129 3.67 -20.43 16.87
C VAL A 129 4.07 -19.89 18.26
N LEU A 130 3.48 -18.79 18.72
CA LEU A 130 3.72 -18.25 20.07
C LEU A 130 3.10 -19.11 21.19
N THR A 131 1.97 -19.78 20.95
CA THR A 131 1.35 -20.67 21.96
C THR A 131 2.02 -22.04 22.07
N MET A 132 2.77 -22.48 21.05
CA MET A 132 3.57 -23.71 21.10
C MET A 132 5.00 -23.49 21.64
N ALA A 133 5.40 -22.24 21.85
CA ALA A 133 6.68 -21.84 22.44
C ALA A 133 6.55 -21.39 23.92
N SER A 134 5.38 -21.58 24.53
CA SER A 134 5.07 -21.36 25.96
C SER A 134 4.75 -22.69 26.64
#